data_AF-A0A3D0DCJ4-F1
#
_entry.id   AF-A0A3D0DCJ4-F1
#
_cell.length_a   1.000
_cell.length_b   1.000
_cell.length_c   1.000
_cell.angle_alpha   90.00
_cell.angle_beta   90.00
_cell.angle_gamma   90.00
#
_symmetry.space_group_name_H-M   'P 1'
#
loop_
_entity.id
_entity.type
_entity.pdbx_description
1 polymer ?
#
loop_
_entity_poly.entity_id
_entity_poly.type
_entity_poly.pdbx_seq_one_letter_code
_entity_poly.pdbx_strand_id
1 'polypeptide(L)'
;MLWHYNSGDHSLTWRSYSLVRLLVIPGVHRLQALLLAHLLSDFAFQADWMVRAKQRGPSGVAPHITVVAGLTLLAVAPALGQWWPAALFVVLTHAVIDIGKVTLDRRFSHYRLLLFYLDQGLHVLVLVGATLLVAGHLAADPWNAPSVFWRVALDYSLVTFVLGILLRVSLPQQQFKNRWLGALERALFLTLPLLGLVALALGLLMAGVLWLAARREQRVGIWAETLVGDLIALLVGILLRAQLG
;
A
#
# COMPACT_ATOMS: atom_id res chain seq x y z
N MET A 1 14.21 32.26 -62.89
CA MET A 1 13.03 31.50 -63.36
C MET A 1 13.07 30.14 -62.68
N LEU A 2 12.24 30.01 -61.63
CA LEU A 2 11.73 28.81 -60.94
C LEU A 2 12.72 27.70 -60.52
N TRP A 3 13.23 27.81 -59.29
CA TRP A 3 13.61 26.64 -58.50
C TRP A 3 12.34 26.03 -57.91
N HIS A 4 11.98 24.83 -58.36
CA HIS A 4 10.90 24.03 -57.77
C HIS A 4 11.36 23.44 -56.43
N TYR A 5 10.82 23.97 -55.32
CA TYR A 5 10.90 23.33 -54.01
C TYR A 5 9.87 22.21 -53.95
N ASN A 6 10.33 20.97 -54.05
CA ASN A 6 9.49 19.78 -53.90
C ASN A 6 9.34 19.45 -52.40
N SER A 7 8.22 19.84 -51.81
CA SER A 7 7.86 19.46 -50.43
C SER A 7 7.43 18.00 -50.39
N GLY A 8 8.42 17.11 -50.35
CA GLY A 8 8.24 15.69 -50.07
C GLY A 8 7.66 15.51 -48.66
N ASP A 9 6.44 14.99 -48.64
CA ASP A 9 5.65 14.57 -47.50
C ASP A 9 6.46 13.67 -46.56
N HIS A 10 7.03 14.27 -45.51
CA HIS A 10 7.56 13.56 -44.35
C HIS A 10 6.45 13.36 -43.33
N SER A 11 5.39 12.62 -43.69
CA SER A 11 4.54 11.95 -42.73
C SER A 11 5.31 10.76 -42.11
N LEU A 12 6.32 11.11 -41.31
CA LEU A 12 6.89 10.26 -40.27
C LEU A 12 5.76 9.98 -39.28
N THR A 13 4.98 8.95 -39.59
CA THR A 13 4.02 8.36 -38.66
C THR A 13 4.84 7.73 -37.55
N TRP A 14 5.12 8.53 -36.51
CA TRP A 14 5.60 8.07 -35.23
C TRP A 14 4.54 7.18 -34.62
N ARG A 15 4.51 5.91 -35.04
CA ARG A 15 3.96 4.83 -34.23
C ARG A 15 4.81 4.82 -32.97
N SER A 16 4.36 5.57 -31.98
CA SER A 16 4.81 5.49 -30.60
C SER A 16 4.51 4.08 -30.12
N TYR A 17 5.43 3.17 -30.39
CA TYR A 17 5.59 1.92 -29.65
C TYR A 17 5.96 2.32 -28.22
N SER A 18 4.93 2.70 -27.46
CA SER A 18 5.03 2.88 -26.03
C SER A 18 5.45 1.53 -25.46
N LEU A 19 6.74 1.42 -25.10
CA LEU A 19 7.32 0.31 -24.33
C LEU A 19 6.57 0.06 -23.01
N VAL A 20 5.64 0.95 -22.65
CA VAL A 20 4.68 0.86 -21.53
C VAL A 20 3.52 -0.12 -21.79
N ARG A 21 3.21 -0.50 -23.05
CA ARG A 21 2.15 -1.50 -23.35
C ARG A 21 2.57 -2.96 -23.17
N LEU A 22 3.78 -3.23 -22.68
CA LEU A 22 4.37 -4.58 -22.66
C LEU A 22 4.26 -5.36 -21.34
N LEU A 23 3.51 -4.90 -20.34
CA LEU A 23 3.16 -5.72 -19.17
C LEU A 23 1.70 -5.51 -18.75
N VAL A 24 0.75 -5.84 -19.63
CA VAL A 24 -0.52 -6.37 -19.11
C VAL A 24 -0.22 -7.79 -18.68
N ILE A 25 0.35 -7.96 -17.48
CA ILE A 25 0.52 -9.29 -16.89
C ILE A 25 -0.91 -9.82 -16.65
N PRO A 26 -1.32 -10.93 -17.28
CA PRO A 26 -2.63 -11.50 -17.04
C PRO A 26 -2.81 -11.74 -15.54
N GLY A 27 -3.84 -11.12 -14.97
CA GLY A 27 -4.12 -11.25 -13.56
C GLY A 27 -3.27 -10.37 -12.63
N VAL A 28 -2.80 -9.22 -13.10
CA VAL A 28 -2.25 -8.17 -12.22
C VAL A 28 -3.33 -7.60 -11.30
N HIS A 29 -4.56 -7.41 -11.77
CA HIS A 29 -5.63 -6.79 -10.99
C HIS A 29 -6.11 -7.66 -9.82
N ARG A 30 -6.21 -8.98 -9.99
CA ARG A 30 -6.50 -9.93 -8.90
C ARG A 30 -5.45 -9.91 -7.80
N LEU A 31 -4.16 -9.82 -8.15
CA LEU A 31 -3.07 -9.71 -7.17
C LEU A 31 -3.16 -8.37 -6.44
N GLN A 32 -3.41 -7.27 -7.17
CA GLN A 32 -3.61 -5.95 -6.58
C GLN A 32 -4.80 -5.91 -5.63
N ALA A 33 -5.91 -6.58 -5.96
CA ALA A 33 -7.08 -6.68 -5.09
C ALA A 33 -6.75 -7.43 -3.79
N LEU A 34 -6.07 -8.57 -3.88
CA LEU A 34 -5.62 -9.33 -2.70
C LEU A 34 -4.58 -8.56 -1.87
N LEU A 35 -3.62 -7.89 -2.52
CA LEU A 35 -2.65 -7.03 -1.86
C LEU A 35 -3.35 -5.89 -1.13
N LEU A 36 -4.32 -5.24 -1.76
CA LEU A 36 -5.09 -4.17 -1.13
C LEU A 36 -5.87 -4.70 0.09
N ALA A 37 -6.53 -5.85 -0.03
CA ALA A 37 -7.21 -6.48 1.10
C ALA A 37 -6.27 -6.79 2.27
N HIS A 38 -5.10 -7.35 1.99
CA HIS A 38 -4.04 -7.62 2.97
C HIS A 38 -3.53 -6.34 3.65
N LEU A 39 -3.21 -5.31 2.85
CA LEU A 39 -2.73 -4.04 3.39
C LEU A 39 -3.78 -3.39 4.29
N LEU A 40 -5.04 -3.42 3.88
CA LEU A 40 -6.13 -2.89 4.68
C LEU A 40 -6.36 -3.72 5.96
N SER A 41 -6.29 -5.05 5.91
CA SER A 41 -6.46 -5.90 7.10
C SER A 41 -5.38 -5.66 8.14
N ASP A 42 -4.11 -5.64 7.72
CA ASP A 42 -2.95 -5.62 8.61
C ASP A 42 -2.61 -4.22 9.13
N PHE A 43 -2.86 -3.18 8.33
CA PHE A 43 -2.40 -1.82 8.66
C PHE A 43 -3.53 -0.84 8.93
N ALA A 44 -4.65 -0.91 8.19
CA ALA A 44 -5.75 0.03 8.39
C ALA A 44 -6.71 -0.46 9.50
N PHE A 45 -7.17 -1.71 9.40
CA PHE A 45 -8.23 -2.25 10.25
C PHE A 45 -7.72 -3.08 11.45
N GLN A 46 -6.42 -3.37 11.53
CA GLN A 46 -5.84 -3.95 12.73
C GLN A 46 -5.74 -2.91 13.84
N ALA A 47 -6.74 -2.89 14.73
CA ALA A 47 -6.78 -1.98 15.86
C ALA A 47 -5.75 -2.34 16.95
N ASP A 48 -5.31 -1.36 17.72
CA ASP A 48 -4.27 -1.54 18.75
C ASP A 48 -4.68 -2.56 19.83
N TRP A 49 -5.98 -2.69 20.11
CA TRP A 49 -6.47 -3.70 21.04
C TRP A 49 -6.31 -5.12 20.49
N MET A 50 -6.43 -5.32 19.17
CA MET A 50 -6.18 -6.61 18.52
C MET A 50 -4.70 -6.98 18.65
N VAL A 51 -3.80 -6.01 18.41
CA VAL A 51 -2.36 -6.20 18.62
C VAL A 51 -2.07 -6.65 20.06
N ARG A 52 -2.67 -5.98 21.06
CA ARG A 52 -2.54 -6.37 22.47
C ARG A 52 -3.15 -7.74 22.77
N ALA A 53 -4.27 -8.10 22.12
CA ALA A 53 -4.90 -9.39 22.29
C ALA A 53 -4.01 -10.53 21.76
N LYS A 54 -3.38 -10.37 20.58
CA LYS A 54 -2.41 -11.32 20.02
C LYS A 54 -1.27 -11.63 21.00
N GLN A 55 -0.84 -10.63 21.79
CA GLN A 55 0.20 -10.80 22.81
C GLN A 55 -0.23 -11.62 24.03
N ARG A 56 -1.53 -11.88 24.23
CA ARG A 56 -2.04 -12.72 25.33
C ARG A 56 -2.12 -14.21 24.98
N GLY A 57 -2.10 -14.56 23.69
CA GLY A 57 -2.16 -15.95 23.23
C GLY A 57 -2.67 -16.08 21.79
N PRO A 58 -2.58 -17.29 21.20
CA PRO A 58 -3.00 -17.53 19.81
C PRO A 58 -4.48 -17.23 19.54
N SER A 59 -5.35 -17.41 20.53
CA SER A 59 -6.78 -17.08 20.41
C SER A 59 -7.03 -15.57 20.22
N GLY A 60 -6.08 -14.72 20.62
CA GLY A 60 -6.13 -13.27 20.44
C GLY A 60 -5.98 -12.82 18.98
N VAL A 61 -5.63 -13.73 18.06
CA VAL A 61 -5.53 -13.46 16.62
C VAL A 61 -6.92 -13.49 15.95
N ALA A 62 -7.89 -14.21 16.53
CA ALA A 62 -9.19 -14.46 15.90
C ALA A 62 -9.92 -13.20 15.39
N PRO A 63 -10.01 -12.08 16.14
CA PRO A 63 -10.70 -10.88 15.64
C PRO A 63 -10.04 -10.30 14.38
N HIS A 64 -8.71 -10.39 14.30
CA HIS A 64 -7.98 -9.92 13.13
C HIS A 64 -8.19 -10.87 11.94
N ILE A 65 -8.19 -12.19 12.16
CA ILE A 65 -8.49 -13.16 11.10
C ILE A 65 -9.90 -12.97 10.53
N THR A 66 -10.87 -12.56 11.35
CA THR A 66 -12.21 -12.18 10.85
C THR A 66 -12.13 -11.00 9.87
N VAL A 67 -11.31 -9.99 10.15
CA VAL A 67 -11.08 -8.85 9.25
C VAL A 67 -10.39 -9.32 7.96
N VAL A 68 -9.33 -10.13 8.07
CA VAL A 68 -8.62 -10.71 6.92
C VAL A 68 -9.58 -11.50 6.03
N ALA A 69 -10.41 -12.36 6.64
CA ALA A 69 -11.40 -13.16 5.92
C ALA A 69 -12.43 -12.29 5.19
N GLY A 70 -13.00 -11.29 5.88
CA GLY A 70 -13.95 -10.37 5.27
C GLY A 70 -13.37 -9.61 4.08
N LEU A 71 -12.18 -9.02 4.23
CA LEU A 71 -11.54 -8.26 3.15
C LEU A 71 -11.05 -9.15 2.01
N THR A 72 -10.57 -10.36 2.30
CA THR A 72 -10.19 -11.35 1.27
C THR A 72 -11.42 -11.77 0.46
N LEU A 73 -12.54 -12.07 1.13
CA LEU A 73 -13.80 -12.43 0.45
C LEU A 73 -14.31 -11.28 -0.42
N LEU A 74 -14.22 -10.03 0.06
CA LEU A 74 -14.56 -8.85 -0.75
C LEU A 74 -13.64 -8.72 -1.97
N ALA A 75 -12.33 -8.93 -1.81
CA ALA A 75 -11.39 -8.88 -2.91
C ALA A 75 -11.67 -9.94 -3.98
N VAL A 76 -12.15 -11.12 -3.60
CA VAL A 76 -12.48 -12.21 -4.55
C VAL A 76 -13.94 -12.28 -4.95
N ALA A 77 -14.81 -11.41 -4.42
CA ALA A 77 -16.25 -11.43 -4.66
C ALA A 77 -16.64 -11.48 -6.15
N PRO A 78 -15.97 -10.74 -7.08
CA PRO A 78 -16.29 -10.81 -8.51
C PRO A 78 -16.16 -12.20 -9.14
N ALA A 79 -15.43 -13.12 -8.48
CA ALA A 79 -15.09 -14.43 -9.00
C ALA A 79 -15.25 -15.54 -7.95
N LEU A 80 -16.06 -15.32 -6.91
CA LEU A 80 -16.08 -16.16 -5.70
C LEU A 80 -16.30 -17.65 -5.99
N GLY A 81 -17.13 -18.00 -6.97
CA GLY A 81 -17.40 -19.39 -7.34
C GLY A 81 -16.15 -20.20 -7.70
N GLN A 82 -15.15 -19.55 -8.30
CA GLN A 82 -13.86 -20.18 -8.62
C GLN A 82 -12.77 -19.89 -7.57
N TRP A 83 -12.92 -18.79 -6.84
CA TRP A 83 -11.89 -18.27 -5.94
C TRP A 83 -12.04 -18.66 -4.48
N TRP A 84 -13.17 -19.23 -4.07
CA TRP A 84 -13.38 -19.60 -2.66
C TRP A 84 -12.28 -20.53 -2.09
N PRO A 85 -11.69 -21.50 -2.83
CA PRO A 85 -10.60 -22.33 -2.28
C PRO A 85 -9.33 -21.51 -2.07
N ALA A 86 -9.00 -20.63 -3.01
CA ALA A 86 -7.85 -19.72 -2.91
C ALA A 86 -8.03 -18.70 -1.78
N ALA A 87 -9.24 -18.17 -1.59
CA ALA A 87 -9.57 -17.28 -0.48
C ALA A 87 -9.43 -18.00 0.87
N LEU A 88 -9.95 -19.24 0.98
CA LEU A 88 -9.76 -20.05 2.18
C LEU A 88 -8.28 -20.33 2.46
N PHE A 89 -7.51 -20.68 1.42
CA PHE A 89 -6.06 -20.87 1.53
C PHE A 89 -5.34 -19.62 2.05
N VAL A 90 -5.64 -18.43 1.49
CA VAL A 90 -5.08 -17.15 1.95
C VAL A 90 -5.42 -16.88 3.42
N VAL A 91 -6.67 -17.07 3.83
CA VAL A 91 -7.08 -16.82 5.22
C VAL A 91 -6.40 -17.78 6.21
N LEU A 92 -6.33 -19.07 5.86
CA LEU A 92 -5.71 -20.08 6.72
C LEU A 92 -4.21 -19.87 6.86
N THR A 93 -3.52 -19.62 5.75
CA THR A 93 -2.08 -19.35 5.75
C THR A 93 -1.76 -18.04 6.46
N HIS A 94 -2.58 -16.99 6.30
CA HIS A 94 -2.43 -15.74 7.06
C HIS A 94 -2.48 -16.03 8.56
N ALA A 95 -3.49 -16.77 9.03
CA ALA A 95 -3.60 -17.15 10.44
C ALA A 95 -2.39 -17.93 10.96
N VAL A 96 -1.86 -18.87 10.17
CA VAL A 96 -0.65 -19.64 10.52
C VAL A 96 0.57 -18.73 10.62
N ILE A 97 0.78 -17.83 9.65
CA ILE A 97 1.90 -16.88 9.64
C ILE A 97 1.80 -15.95 10.85
N ASP A 98 0.63 -15.40 11.14
CA ASP A 98 0.39 -14.50 12.27
C ASP A 98 0.67 -15.16 13.63
N ILE A 99 0.19 -16.40 13.83
CA ILE A 99 0.45 -17.16 15.05
C ILE A 99 1.95 -17.49 15.18
N GLY A 100 2.58 -17.87 14.07
CA GLY A 100 4.02 -18.12 14.00
C GLY A 100 4.82 -16.86 14.38
N LYS A 101 4.47 -15.71 13.81
CA LYS A 101 5.09 -14.41 14.11
C LYS A 101 4.97 -14.06 15.58
N VAL A 102 3.78 -14.19 16.19
CA VAL A 102 3.59 -13.94 17.64
C VAL A 102 4.53 -14.81 18.47
N THR A 103 4.70 -16.07 18.09
CA THR A 103 5.57 -17.02 18.79
C THR A 103 7.05 -16.62 18.65
N LEU A 104 7.47 -16.22 17.44
CA LEU A 104 8.83 -15.78 17.15
C LEU A 104 9.16 -14.43 17.82
N ASP A 105 8.25 -13.46 17.80
CA ASP A 105 8.42 -12.14 18.43
C ASP A 105 8.68 -12.27 19.94
N ARG A 106 8.03 -13.23 20.61
CA ARG A 106 8.26 -13.50 22.04
C ARG A 106 9.64 -14.09 22.32
N ARG A 107 10.15 -14.91 21.41
CA ARG A 107 11.44 -15.60 21.57
C ARG A 107 12.63 -14.76 21.10
N PHE A 108 12.42 -13.93 20.07
CA PHE A 108 13.47 -13.23 19.32
C PHE A 108 13.16 -11.74 19.20
N SER A 109 12.74 -11.11 20.31
CA SER A 109 12.31 -9.70 20.34
C SER A 109 13.36 -8.70 19.83
N HIS A 110 14.65 -9.03 19.91
CA HIS A 110 15.74 -8.22 19.35
C HIS A 110 15.72 -8.14 17.81
N TYR A 111 15.11 -9.11 17.14
CA TYR A 111 15.01 -9.19 15.67
C TYR A 111 13.66 -8.71 15.13
N ARG A 112 12.91 -7.91 15.92
CA ARG A 112 11.53 -7.52 15.59
C ARG A 112 11.35 -6.89 14.21
N LEU A 113 12.27 -6.02 13.79
CA LEU A 113 12.20 -5.39 12.47
C LEU A 113 12.39 -6.42 11.34
N LEU A 114 13.34 -7.35 11.51
CA LEU A 114 13.55 -8.44 10.55
C LEU A 114 12.32 -9.37 10.50
N LEU A 115 11.79 -9.76 11.66
CA LEU A 115 10.59 -10.59 11.76
C LEU A 115 9.38 -9.90 11.12
N PHE A 116 9.26 -8.58 11.24
CA PHE A 116 8.23 -7.81 10.53
C PHE A 116 8.38 -7.93 9.00
N TYR A 117 9.58 -7.77 8.45
CA TYR A 117 9.78 -7.90 6.99
C TYR A 117 9.57 -9.33 6.49
N LEU A 118 10.02 -10.34 7.25
CA LEU A 118 9.80 -11.75 6.91
C LEU A 118 8.31 -12.09 6.90
N ASP A 119 7.57 -11.62 7.90
CA ASP A 119 6.11 -11.77 7.97
C ASP A 119 5.42 -11.18 6.72
N GLN A 120 5.71 -9.93 6.38
CA GLN A 120 5.13 -9.30 5.19
C GLN A 120 5.54 -10.01 3.88
N GLY A 121 6.79 -10.48 3.79
CA GLY A 121 7.27 -11.26 2.65
C GLY A 121 6.51 -12.58 2.49
N LEU A 122 6.28 -13.31 3.58
CA LEU A 122 5.53 -14.57 3.56
C LEU A 122 4.08 -14.36 3.11
N HIS A 123 3.39 -13.32 3.62
CA HIS A 123 2.04 -12.99 3.18
C HIS A 123 2.00 -12.68 1.68
N VAL A 124 2.92 -11.84 1.18
CA VAL A 124 2.99 -11.53 -0.27
C VAL A 124 3.25 -12.79 -1.10
N LEU A 125 4.13 -13.69 -0.66
CA LEU A 125 4.38 -14.96 -1.34
C LEU A 125 3.12 -15.84 -1.41
N VAL A 126 2.36 -15.91 -0.32
CA VAL A 126 1.05 -16.59 -0.28
C VAL A 126 0.08 -15.98 -1.29
N LEU A 127 -0.03 -14.65 -1.34
CA LEU A 127 -0.94 -13.98 -2.28
C LEU A 127 -0.55 -14.25 -3.73
N VAL A 128 0.75 -14.18 -4.05
CA VAL A 128 1.27 -14.55 -5.37
C VAL A 128 0.91 -16.00 -5.67
N GLY A 129 1.19 -16.93 -4.76
CA GLY A 129 0.83 -18.34 -4.91
C GLY A 129 -0.66 -18.56 -5.16
N ALA A 130 -1.53 -17.93 -4.38
CA ALA A 130 -2.98 -17.99 -4.53
C ALA A 130 -3.44 -17.50 -5.91
N THR A 131 -2.84 -16.43 -6.43
CA THR A 131 -3.17 -15.94 -7.78
C THR A 131 -2.71 -16.86 -8.89
N LEU A 132 -1.57 -17.53 -8.72
CA LEU A 132 -1.04 -18.49 -9.67
C LEU A 132 -1.86 -19.78 -9.69
N LEU A 133 -2.34 -20.25 -8.53
CA LEU A 133 -3.18 -21.46 -8.44
C LEU A 133 -4.49 -21.35 -9.22
N VAL A 134 -5.05 -20.13 -9.35
CA VAL A 134 -6.29 -19.89 -10.09
C VAL A 134 -6.04 -19.40 -11.53
N ALA A 135 -4.77 -19.20 -11.92
CA ALA A 135 -4.41 -18.76 -13.27
C ALA A 135 -4.79 -19.82 -14.31
N GLY A 136 -5.73 -19.48 -15.19
CA GLY A 136 -6.21 -20.37 -16.27
C GLY A 136 -7.69 -20.74 -16.20
N HIS A 137 -8.38 -20.45 -15.10
CA HIS A 137 -9.81 -20.81 -14.93
C HIS A 137 -10.81 -19.74 -15.37
N LEU A 138 -10.34 -18.52 -15.66
CA LEU A 138 -11.17 -17.38 -16.02
C LEU A 138 -10.95 -16.97 -17.48
N ALA A 139 -12.03 -17.02 -18.27
CA ALA A 139 -12.03 -16.57 -19.68
C ALA A 139 -12.00 -15.03 -19.83
N ALA A 140 -12.40 -14.30 -18.80
CA ALA A 140 -12.37 -12.84 -18.71
C ALA A 140 -11.84 -12.42 -17.33
N ASP A 141 -11.22 -11.24 -17.22
CA ASP A 141 -10.78 -10.68 -15.94
C ASP A 141 -11.96 -10.02 -15.21
N PRO A 142 -12.51 -10.63 -14.13
CA PRO A 142 -13.66 -10.09 -13.42
C PRO A 142 -13.30 -8.89 -12.54
N TRP A 143 -12.01 -8.61 -12.35
CA TRP A 143 -11.53 -7.38 -11.70
C TRP A 143 -11.47 -6.22 -12.69
N ASN A 144 -12.65 -5.78 -13.13
CA ASN A 144 -12.82 -4.80 -14.21
C ASN A 144 -12.54 -3.32 -13.83
N ALA A 145 -12.00 -3.04 -12.64
CA ALA A 145 -11.65 -1.68 -12.26
C ALA A 145 -10.49 -1.15 -13.12
N PRO A 146 -10.47 0.15 -13.48
CA PRO A 146 -9.38 0.72 -14.26
C PRO A 146 -8.02 0.52 -13.58
N SER A 147 -6.96 0.26 -14.34
CA SER A 147 -5.61 0.05 -13.76
C SER A 147 -5.13 1.21 -12.88
N VAL A 148 -5.59 2.44 -13.17
CA VAL A 148 -5.36 3.63 -12.34
C VAL A 148 -5.95 3.49 -10.93
N PHE A 149 -7.14 2.90 -10.80
CA PHE A 149 -7.78 2.71 -9.50
C PHE A 149 -6.90 1.87 -8.59
N TRP A 150 -6.41 0.72 -9.07
CA TRP A 150 -5.57 -0.17 -8.29
C TRP A 150 -4.26 0.48 -7.85
N ARG A 151 -3.60 1.22 -8.76
CA ARG A 151 -2.36 1.95 -8.44
C ARG A 151 -2.61 2.98 -7.34
N VAL A 152 -3.61 3.84 -7.52
CA VAL A 152 -3.95 4.89 -6.54
C VAL A 152 -4.34 4.27 -5.20
N ALA A 153 -5.18 3.23 -5.18
CA ALA A 153 -5.61 2.58 -3.93
C ALA A 153 -4.43 1.94 -3.16
N LEU A 154 -3.50 1.30 -3.88
CA LEU A 154 -2.30 0.72 -3.27
C LEU A 154 -1.35 1.82 -2.75
N ASP A 155 -1.11 2.88 -3.52
CA ASP A 155 -0.25 3.99 -3.08
C ASP A 155 -0.82 4.71 -1.85
N TYR A 156 -2.12 4.95 -1.82
CA TYR A 156 -2.79 5.46 -0.62
C TYR A 156 -2.60 4.50 0.56
N SER A 157 -2.80 3.19 0.37
CA SER A 157 -2.66 2.22 1.46
C SER A 157 -1.22 2.14 1.99
N LEU A 158 -0.24 2.11 1.08
CA LEU A 158 1.19 2.05 1.39
C LEU A 158 1.64 3.31 2.13
N VAL A 159 1.30 4.50 1.63
CA VAL A 159 1.77 5.75 2.21
C VAL A 159 0.99 6.11 3.48
N THR A 160 -0.33 5.98 3.49
CA THR A 160 -1.13 6.41 4.65
C THR A 160 -0.99 5.45 5.83
N PHE A 161 -0.98 4.13 5.59
CA PHE A 161 -0.97 3.14 6.67
C PHE A 161 0.39 2.45 6.82
N VAL A 162 0.92 1.83 5.76
CA VAL A 162 2.13 1.01 5.86
C VAL A 162 3.35 1.84 6.28
N LEU A 163 3.58 2.98 5.65
CA LEU A 163 4.69 3.88 6.00
C LEU A 163 4.60 4.35 7.46
N GLY A 164 3.40 4.67 7.95
CA GLY A 164 3.19 5.05 9.36
C GLY A 164 3.57 3.93 10.33
N ILE A 165 3.24 2.68 10.00
CA ILE A 165 3.62 1.51 10.79
C ILE A 165 5.11 1.21 10.67
N LEU A 166 5.70 1.33 9.47
CA LEU A 166 7.14 1.17 9.26
C LEU A 166 7.97 2.14 10.12
N LEU A 167 7.57 3.41 10.19
CA LEU A 167 8.23 4.39 11.05
C LEU A 167 8.19 3.96 12.53
N ARG A 168 7.03 3.46 12.98
CA ARG A 168 6.84 3.01 14.38
C ARG A 168 7.61 1.74 14.72
N VAL A 169 7.68 0.79 13.79
CA VAL A 169 8.46 -0.44 13.97
C VAL A 169 9.97 -0.13 13.91
N SER A 170 10.38 0.86 13.12
CA SER A 170 11.79 1.29 13.01
C SER A 170 12.28 2.11 14.21
N LEU A 171 11.39 2.84 14.88
CA LEU A 171 11.72 3.67 16.05
C LEU A 171 10.84 3.29 17.27
N PRO A 172 10.94 2.05 17.79
CA PRO A 172 9.96 1.48 18.71
C PRO A 172 9.88 2.17 20.09
N GLN A 173 10.90 2.91 20.48
CA GLN A 173 10.95 3.63 21.78
C GLN A 173 10.45 5.08 21.68
N GLN A 174 10.05 5.52 20.49
CA GLN A 174 9.65 6.90 20.25
C GLN A 174 8.14 7.08 20.40
N GLN A 175 7.75 8.27 20.86
CA GLN A 175 6.36 8.70 20.84
C GLN A 175 6.02 9.29 19.48
N PHE A 176 4.87 8.89 18.95
CA PHE A 176 4.35 9.30 17.66
C PHE A 176 3.01 10.02 17.84
N LYS A 177 2.52 10.66 16.77
CA LYS A 177 1.16 11.22 16.76
C LYS A 177 0.13 10.10 16.92
N ASN A 178 -1.14 10.46 17.12
CA ASN A 178 -2.22 9.49 16.97
C ASN A 178 -2.14 8.86 15.56
N ARG A 179 -2.30 7.52 15.45
CA ARG A 179 -2.16 6.81 14.17
C ARG A 179 -3.07 7.36 13.07
N TRP A 180 -4.29 7.77 13.43
CA TRP A 180 -5.27 8.30 12.49
C TRP A 180 -4.97 9.74 12.09
N LEU A 181 -4.41 10.54 13.01
CA LEU A 181 -3.94 11.88 12.68
C LEU A 181 -2.79 11.81 11.66
N GLY A 182 -1.78 10.97 11.91
CA GLY A 182 -0.69 10.80 10.96
C GLY A 182 -1.15 10.21 9.62
N ALA A 183 -2.11 9.28 9.62
CA ALA A 183 -2.69 8.76 8.38
C ALA A 183 -3.46 9.84 7.60
N LEU A 184 -4.21 10.70 8.30
CA LEU A 184 -4.94 11.83 7.71
C LEU A 184 -3.98 12.86 7.11
N GLU A 185 -2.92 13.23 7.82
CA GLU A 185 -1.88 14.14 7.30
C GLU A 185 -1.27 13.57 6.01
N ARG A 186 -0.82 12.31 6.02
CA ARG A 186 -0.27 11.68 4.81
C ARG A 186 -1.29 11.58 3.67
N ALA A 187 -2.56 11.32 3.98
CA ALA A 187 -3.62 11.32 2.97
C ALA A 187 -3.82 12.72 2.36
N LEU A 188 -3.75 13.77 3.19
CA LEU A 188 -3.79 15.16 2.72
C LEU A 188 -2.60 15.47 1.80
N PHE A 189 -1.38 15.08 2.19
CA PHE A 189 -0.16 15.30 1.40
C PHE A 189 -0.11 14.48 0.10
N LEU A 190 -0.79 13.34 0.02
CA LEU A 190 -1.02 12.62 -1.23
C LEU A 190 -2.05 13.34 -2.12
N THR A 191 -3.12 13.87 -1.52
CA THR A 191 -4.28 14.40 -2.26
C THR A 191 -4.03 15.80 -2.83
N LEU A 192 -3.38 16.69 -2.09
CA LEU A 192 -3.16 18.07 -2.53
C LEU A 192 -2.39 18.17 -3.86
N PRO A 193 -1.30 17.42 -4.08
CA PRO A 193 -0.63 17.39 -5.38
C PRO A 193 -1.57 16.98 -6.50
N LEU A 194 -2.35 15.90 -6.33
CA LEU A 194 -3.30 15.38 -7.32
C LEU A 194 -4.33 16.45 -7.75
N LEU A 195 -4.73 17.33 -6.82
CA LEU A 195 -5.73 18.38 -7.06
C LEU A 195 -5.20 19.64 -7.74
N GLY A 196 -3.89 19.78 -7.99
CA GLY A 196 -3.36 21.08 -8.42
C GLY A 196 -2.43 21.74 -7.41
N LEU A 197 -2.54 21.37 -6.13
CA LEU A 197 -2.28 22.26 -5.01
C LEU A 197 -0.91 22.01 -4.34
N VAL A 198 0.14 21.79 -5.15
CA VAL A 198 1.49 21.47 -4.65
C VAL A 198 2.05 22.60 -3.76
N ALA A 199 1.84 23.86 -4.13
CA ALA A 199 2.30 25.01 -3.35
C ALA A 199 1.63 25.05 -1.95
N LEU A 200 0.34 24.73 -1.86
CA LEU A 200 -0.37 24.63 -0.58
C LEU A 200 0.20 23.50 0.27
N ALA A 201 0.47 22.33 -0.33
CA ALA A 201 1.09 21.22 0.38
C ALA A 201 2.46 21.62 0.94
N LEU A 202 3.34 22.22 0.15
CA LEU A 202 4.64 22.71 0.62
C LEU A 202 4.51 23.72 1.76
N GLY A 203 3.54 24.64 1.67
CA GLY A 203 3.24 25.61 2.73
C GLY A 203 2.80 24.94 4.04
N LEU A 204 1.91 23.94 3.96
CA LEU A 204 1.46 23.18 5.13
C LEU A 204 2.58 22.36 5.77
N LEU A 205 3.43 21.72 4.96
CA LEU A 205 4.60 20.99 5.46
C LEU A 205 5.55 21.93 6.21
N MET A 206 5.87 23.08 5.62
CA MET A 206 6.72 24.09 6.24
C MET A 206 6.09 24.62 7.54
N ALA A 207 4.79 24.91 7.54
CA ALA A 207 4.09 25.35 8.74
C ALA A 207 4.16 24.29 9.87
N GLY A 208 3.99 23.01 9.56
CA GLY A 208 4.13 21.91 10.52
C GLY A 208 5.54 21.84 11.12
N VAL A 209 6.58 21.95 10.28
CA VAL A 209 7.99 21.97 10.69
C VAL A 209 8.28 23.17 11.61
N LEU A 210 7.86 24.37 11.23
CA LEU A 210 8.06 25.58 12.03
C LEU A 210 7.30 25.52 13.35
N TRP A 211 6.09 24.93 13.36
CA TRP A 211 5.30 24.76 14.58
C TRP A 211 5.99 23.81 15.57
N LEU A 212 6.54 22.69 15.09
CA LEU A 212 7.32 21.77 15.93
C LEU A 212 8.58 22.44 16.49
N ALA A 213 9.30 23.19 15.64
CA ALA A 213 10.48 23.96 16.05
C ALA A 213 10.13 25.01 17.12
N ALA A 214 9.05 25.77 16.92
CA ALA A 214 8.60 26.80 17.85
C ALA A 214 8.20 26.23 19.22
N ARG A 215 7.60 25.04 19.25
CA ARG A 215 7.26 24.33 20.50
C ARG A 215 8.45 23.61 21.13
N ARG A 216 9.63 23.64 20.49
CA ARG A 216 10.82 22.88 20.90
C ARG A 216 10.50 21.41 21.14
N GLU A 217 9.61 20.83 20.33
CA GLU A 217 9.21 19.44 20.46
C GLU A 217 10.46 18.55 20.30
N GLN A 218 10.74 17.70 21.29
CA GLN A 218 11.95 16.85 21.30
C GLN A 218 11.65 15.42 20.85
N ARG A 219 10.37 15.08 20.64
CA ARG A 219 9.96 13.72 20.28
C ARG A 219 10.32 13.40 18.83
N VAL A 220 11.39 12.61 18.67
CA VAL A 220 11.91 12.17 17.36
C VAL A 220 10.84 11.48 16.52
N GLY A 221 9.93 10.70 17.13
CA GLY A 221 8.84 10.05 16.39
C GLY A 221 7.85 11.04 15.74
N ILE A 222 7.52 12.15 16.41
CA ILE A 222 6.65 13.20 15.86
C ILE A 222 7.35 13.94 14.71
N TRP A 223 8.65 14.20 14.86
CA TRP A 223 9.48 14.75 13.79
C TRP A 223 9.59 13.80 12.60
N ALA A 224 9.78 12.49 12.83
CA ALA A 224 9.87 11.50 11.77
C ALA A 224 8.55 11.39 10.98
N GLU A 225 7.39 11.41 11.65
CA GLU A 225 6.09 11.43 10.96
C GLU A 225 5.92 12.69 10.10
N THR A 226 6.30 13.86 10.63
CA THR A 226 6.10 15.14 9.94
C THR A 226 7.13 15.38 8.83
N LEU A 227 8.38 14.99 9.03
CA LEU A 227 9.45 15.22 8.04
C LEU A 227 9.53 14.08 7.03
N VAL A 228 9.61 12.83 7.49
CA VAL A 228 9.81 11.68 6.59
C VAL A 228 8.47 11.22 6.04
N GLY A 229 7.46 11.08 6.91
CA GLY A 229 6.12 10.63 6.50
C GLY A 229 5.46 11.57 5.50
N ASP A 230 5.31 12.84 5.87
CA ASP A 230 4.60 13.82 5.03
C ASP A 230 5.39 14.20 3.77
N LEU A 231 6.73 14.25 3.82
CA LEU A 231 7.56 14.48 2.63
C LEU A 231 7.43 13.33 1.62
N ILE A 232 7.51 12.08 2.07
CA ILE A 232 7.32 10.92 1.18
C ILE A 232 5.91 10.97 0.59
N ALA A 233 4.88 11.28 1.39
CA ALA A 233 3.52 11.41 0.91
C ALA A 233 3.38 12.49 -0.17
N LEU A 234 3.99 13.65 0.04
CA LEU A 234 4.03 14.74 -0.94
C LEU A 234 4.73 14.32 -2.24
N LEU A 235 5.91 13.68 -2.14
CA LEU A 235 6.66 13.22 -3.30
C LEU A 235 5.87 12.18 -4.11
N VAL A 236 5.28 11.19 -3.44
CA VAL A 236 4.43 10.18 -4.10
C VAL A 236 3.21 10.85 -4.75
N GLY A 237 2.56 11.81 -4.09
CA GLY A 237 1.44 12.56 -4.67
C GLY A 237 1.82 13.33 -5.94
N ILE A 238 3.01 13.96 -5.96
CA ILE A 238 3.53 14.65 -7.15
C ILE A 238 3.80 13.66 -8.28
N LEU A 239 4.47 12.53 -7.98
CA LEU A 239 4.76 11.48 -8.96
C LEU A 239 3.48 10.87 -9.53
N LEU A 240 2.49 10.57 -8.69
CA LEU A 240 1.19 10.09 -9.12
C LEU A 240 0.51 11.07 -10.04
N ARG A 241 0.48 12.37 -9.71
CA ARG A 241 -0.10 13.37 -10.60
C ARG A 241 0.60 13.41 -11.96
N ALA A 242 1.92 13.37 -11.98
CA ALA A 242 2.69 13.38 -13.22
C ALA A 242 2.45 12.14 -14.10
N GLN A 243 1.96 11.04 -13.52
CA GLN A 243 1.57 9.83 -14.27
C GLN A 243 0.11 9.86 -14.76
N LEU A 244 -0.74 10.73 -14.19
CA LEU A 244 -2.18 10.78 -14.46
C LEU A 244 -2.59 11.94 -15.38
N GLY A 245 -1.84 13.04 -15.37
CA GLY A 245 -2.03 14.20 -16.27
C GLY A 245 -1.09 14.13 -17.46
#